data_AF-A0A379LQG7-F1
#
_entry.id   AF-A0A379LQG7-F1
#
_cell.length_a   1.000
_cell.length_b   1.000
_cell.length_c   1.000
_cell.angle_alpha   90.00
_cell.angle_beta   90.00
_cell.angle_gamma   90.00
#
_symmetry.space_group_name_H-M   'P 1'
#
loop_
_entity.id
_entity.type
_entity.pdbx_description
1 polymer ?
#
loop_
_entity_poly.entity_id
_entity_poly.type
_entity_poly.pdbx_seq_one_letter_code
_entity_poly.pdbx_strand_id
1 'polypeptide(L)'
;MTEICGVISTFTHHHPEVDIQLVVEQSHLLRQHFSEGSLEIILHQDFTGTASMEDKVLWSENLYWYATPAWRHDSDKSLKLITWGPDCYYRNLAEEKLRQANIPFAVMLECPSVAGMLAAITTGLGGGNTQSIQR
;
A
#
# COMPACT_ATOMS: atom_id res chain seq x y z
N MET A 1 4.79 0.14 11.28
CA MET A 1 4.43 -0.60 12.51
C MET A 1 5.05 -0.01 13.76
N THR A 2 6.36 0.26 13.81
CA THR A 2 7.01 0.81 15.01
C THR A 2 6.37 2.11 15.53
N GLU A 3 6.10 3.07 14.64
CA GLU A 3 5.47 4.36 15.01
C GLU A 3 4.11 4.18 15.71
N ILE A 4 3.16 3.47 15.07
CA ILE A 4 1.81 3.27 15.64
C ILE A 4 1.84 2.44 16.92
N CYS A 5 2.68 1.39 16.98
CA CYS A 5 2.87 0.61 18.20
C CYS A 5 3.42 1.48 19.34
N GLY A 6 4.33 2.41 19.04
CA GLY A 6 4.87 3.36 20.02
C GLY A 6 3.82 4.32 20.57
N VAL A 7 2.96 4.85 19.68
CA VAL A 7 1.82 5.69 20.09
C VAL A 7 0.85 4.92 20.98
N ILE A 8 0.44 3.71 20.58
CA ILE A 8 -0.46 2.86 21.36
C ILE A 8 0.16 2.51 22.73
N SER A 9 1.43 2.12 22.75
CA SER A 9 2.14 1.81 23.99
C SER A 9 2.20 3.00 24.95
N THR A 10 2.38 4.22 24.41
CA THR A 10 2.39 5.43 25.23
C THR A 10 0.99 5.72 25.77
N PHE A 11 -0.03 5.55 24.95
CA PHE A 11 -1.42 5.80 25.33
C PHE A 11 -1.89 4.82 26.42
N THR A 12 -1.71 3.52 26.24
CA THR A 12 -2.12 2.51 27.24
C THR A 12 -1.34 2.62 28.54
N HIS A 13 -0.11 3.15 28.52
CA HIS A 13 0.64 3.45 29.73
C HIS A 13 0.01 4.57 30.56
N HIS A 14 -0.53 5.62 29.92
CA HIS A 14 -1.18 6.74 30.61
C HIS A 14 -2.67 6.49 30.92
N HIS A 15 -3.27 5.51 30.26
CA HIS A 15 -4.69 5.14 30.38
C HIS A 15 -4.84 3.62 30.59
N PRO A 16 -4.45 3.09 31.77
CA PRO A 16 -4.43 1.65 32.04
C PRO A 16 -5.82 1.00 32.06
N GLU A 17 -6.88 1.78 32.15
CA GLU A 17 -8.28 1.34 32.07
C GLU A 17 -8.79 1.12 30.65
N VAL A 18 -7.99 1.48 29.62
CA VAL A 18 -8.39 1.36 28.22
C VAL A 18 -7.74 0.13 27.58
N ASP A 19 -8.59 -0.78 27.09
CA ASP A 19 -8.18 -1.88 26.23
C ASP A 19 -8.14 -1.43 24.77
N ILE A 20 -7.02 -1.67 24.08
CA ILE A 20 -6.87 -1.35 22.66
C ILE A 20 -6.54 -2.63 21.88
N GLN A 21 -7.35 -2.90 20.86
CA GLN A 21 -7.04 -3.88 19.82
C GLN A 21 -6.57 -3.16 18.55
N LEU A 22 -5.43 -3.56 18.00
CA LEU A 22 -4.94 -3.07 16.71
C LEU A 22 -5.23 -4.10 15.62
N VAL A 23 -5.94 -3.68 14.58
CA VAL A 23 -6.16 -4.47 13.36
C VAL A 23 -5.40 -3.82 12.21
N VAL A 24 -4.62 -4.62 11.47
CA VAL A 24 -3.87 -4.18 10.29
C VAL A 24 -4.40 -4.93 9.08
N GLU A 25 -5.06 -4.20 8.18
CA GLU A 25 -5.71 -4.77 7.00
C GLU A 25 -5.73 -3.81 5.82
N GLN A 26 -6.21 -4.28 4.67
CA GLN A 26 -6.42 -3.43 3.50
C GLN A 26 -7.46 -2.33 3.78
N SER A 27 -7.25 -1.15 3.19
CA SER A 27 -8.10 0.03 3.45
C SER A 27 -9.59 -0.18 3.18
N HIS A 28 -9.95 -1.03 2.20
CA HIS A 28 -11.35 -1.34 1.92
C HIS A 28 -11.98 -2.25 3.00
N LEU A 29 -11.22 -3.21 3.54
CA LEU A 29 -11.66 -4.06 4.65
C LEU A 29 -11.80 -3.25 5.94
N LEU A 30 -10.87 -2.34 6.23
CA LEU A 30 -10.99 -1.44 7.38
C LEU A 30 -12.26 -0.59 7.30
N ARG A 31 -12.59 -0.05 6.11
CA ARG A 31 -13.84 0.69 5.91
C ARG A 31 -15.07 -0.18 6.07
N GLN A 32 -15.04 -1.42 5.58
CA GLN A 32 -16.12 -2.39 5.81
C GLN A 32 -16.31 -2.65 7.31
N HIS A 33 -15.25 -2.99 8.02
CA HIS A 33 -15.27 -3.26 9.47
C HIS A 33 -15.77 -2.06 10.28
N PHE A 34 -15.42 -0.84 9.90
CA PHE A 34 -15.94 0.39 10.50
C PHE A 34 -17.45 0.55 10.23
N SER A 35 -17.90 0.34 8.98
CA SER A 35 -19.32 0.43 8.62
C SER A 35 -20.19 -0.63 9.31
N GLU A 36 -19.62 -1.79 9.63
CA GLU A 36 -20.25 -2.89 10.37
C GLU A 36 -20.25 -2.66 11.89
N GLY A 37 -19.57 -1.60 12.37
CA GLY A 37 -19.44 -1.28 13.80
C GLY A 37 -18.46 -2.18 14.55
N SER A 38 -17.62 -2.95 13.84
CA SER A 38 -16.60 -3.82 14.44
C SER A 38 -15.27 -3.12 14.73
N LEU A 39 -15.07 -1.91 14.19
CA LEU A 39 -13.97 -1.01 14.51
C LEU A 39 -14.54 0.38 14.78
N GLU A 40 -14.07 1.01 15.86
CA GLU A 40 -14.52 2.35 16.26
C GLU A 40 -13.69 3.48 15.64
N ILE A 41 -12.43 3.19 15.29
CA ILE A 41 -11.51 4.14 14.67
C ILE A 41 -10.71 3.41 13.60
N ILE A 42 -10.64 3.99 12.41
CA ILE A 42 -9.80 3.48 11.32
C ILE A 42 -8.85 4.56 10.80
N LEU A 43 -7.64 4.12 10.47
CA LEU A 43 -6.73 4.87 9.61
C LEU A 43 -6.65 4.10 8.29
N HIS A 44 -7.15 4.70 7.22
CA HIS A 44 -7.13 4.08 5.91
C HIS A 44 -6.63 5.06 4.85
N GLN A 45 -6.22 4.52 3.72
CA GLN A 45 -5.87 5.31 2.54
C GLN A 45 -7.13 5.45 1.67
N ASP A 46 -7.42 6.68 1.27
CA ASP A 46 -8.42 6.94 0.25
C ASP A 46 -7.75 7.17 -1.10
N PHE A 47 -8.15 6.38 -2.08
CA PHE A 47 -7.50 6.36 -3.38
C PHE A 47 -8.35 6.96 -4.50
N THR A 48 -9.65 7.14 -4.26
CA THR A 48 -10.62 7.63 -5.23
C THR A 48 -10.89 9.12 -5.06
N GLY A 49 -10.34 9.76 -4.01
CA GLY A 49 -10.62 11.15 -3.67
C GLY A 49 -12.08 11.34 -3.23
N THR A 50 -12.70 10.28 -2.74
CA THR A 50 -14.10 10.22 -2.29
C THR A 50 -14.13 9.97 -0.79
N ALA A 51 -13.39 10.78 -0.05
CA ALA A 51 -13.43 10.78 1.40
C ALA A 51 -14.88 11.08 1.87
N SER A 52 -15.36 10.34 2.85
CA SER A 52 -16.63 10.64 3.52
C SER A 52 -16.56 12.03 4.17
N MET A 53 -17.70 12.67 4.42
CA MET A 53 -17.72 13.90 5.23
C MET A 53 -17.21 13.68 6.66
N GLU A 54 -17.22 12.42 7.11
CA GLU A 54 -16.72 11.99 8.42
C GLU A 54 -15.19 11.78 8.41
N ASP A 55 -14.58 11.67 7.23
CA ASP A 55 -13.15 11.43 7.09
C ASP A 55 -12.37 12.73 7.32
N LYS A 56 -11.26 12.63 8.07
CA LYS A 56 -10.29 13.71 8.20
C LYS A 56 -9.04 13.39 7.40
N VAL A 57 -8.78 14.16 6.35
CA VAL A 57 -7.53 14.05 5.59
C VAL A 57 -6.35 14.43 6.48
N LEU A 58 -5.47 13.47 6.72
CA LEU A 58 -4.27 13.67 7.54
C LEU A 58 -3.08 14.15 6.70
N TRP A 59 -2.85 13.53 5.55
CA TRP A 59 -1.87 13.94 4.55
C TRP A 59 -2.20 13.33 3.18
N SER A 60 -1.42 13.68 2.16
CA SER A 60 -1.49 13.08 0.83
C SER A 60 -0.10 12.61 0.40
N GLU A 61 -0.05 11.55 -0.40
CA GLU A 61 1.19 10.96 -0.86
C GLU A 61 1.20 10.78 -2.37
N ASN A 62 2.39 10.92 -2.94
CA ASN A 62 2.61 10.61 -4.35
C ASN A 62 3.02 9.14 -4.51
N LEU A 63 2.48 8.50 -5.55
CA LEU A 63 2.85 7.16 -5.96
C LEU A 63 3.89 7.25 -7.07
N TYR A 64 4.96 6.45 -6.94
CA TYR A 64 6.04 6.43 -7.91
C TYR A 64 6.30 4.99 -8.39
N TRP A 65 6.85 4.88 -9.60
CA TRP A 65 7.43 3.65 -10.10
C TRP A 65 8.85 3.50 -9.57
N TYR A 66 9.18 2.32 -9.06
CA TYR A 66 10.47 1.98 -8.49
C TYR A 66 11.10 0.81 -9.23
N ALA A 67 12.39 0.94 -9.49
CA ALA A 67 13.26 -0.11 -10.01
C ALA A 67 14.69 0.16 -9.53
N THR A 68 15.60 -0.81 -9.66
CA THR A 68 17.02 -0.53 -9.38
C THR A 68 17.59 0.44 -10.42
N PRO A 69 18.64 1.21 -10.09
CA PRO A 69 19.31 2.06 -11.07
C PRO A 69 19.88 1.30 -12.27
N ALA A 70 20.19 0.01 -12.10
CA ALA A 70 20.68 -0.88 -13.15
C ALA A 70 19.55 -1.50 -13.98
N TRP A 71 18.30 -1.43 -13.53
CA TRP A 71 17.17 -2.00 -14.25
C TRP A 71 16.95 -1.27 -15.57
N ARG A 72 16.72 -2.04 -16.63
CA ARG A 72 16.41 -1.54 -17.97
C ARG A 72 15.20 -2.28 -18.48
N HIS A 73 14.23 -1.52 -18.97
CA HIS A 73 13.12 -2.08 -19.71
C HIS A 73 13.55 -2.30 -21.17
N ASP A 74 13.40 -3.53 -21.64
CA ASP A 74 13.50 -3.86 -23.05
C ASP A 74 12.12 -3.62 -23.68
N SER A 75 12.00 -2.60 -24.54
CA SER A 75 10.72 -2.19 -25.14
C SER A 75 10.08 -3.25 -26.01
N ASP A 76 10.86 -4.23 -26.48
CA ASP A 76 10.38 -5.33 -27.31
C ASP A 76 9.79 -6.48 -26.46
N LYS A 77 9.85 -6.36 -25.13
CA LYS A 77 9.36 -7.38 -24.19
C LYS A 77 8.34 -6.81 -23.20
N SER A 78 7.51 -7.70 -22.66
CA SER A 78 6.62 -7.34 -21.56
C SER A 78 7.40 -6.86 -20.34
N LEU A 79 6.95 -5.75 -19.76
CA LEU A 79 7.45 -5.24 -18.49
C LEU A 79 7.22 -6.26 -17.38
N LYS A 80 8.27 -6.55 -16.61
CA LYS A 80 8.20 -7.41 -15.42
C LYS A 80 7.65 -6.62 -14.25
N LEU A 81 6.36 -6.77 -13.98
CA LEU A 81 5.66 -6.05 -12.93
C LEU A 81 5.83 -6.79 -11.60
N ILE A 82 6.33 -6.06 -10.60
CA ILE A 82 6.35 -6.45 -9.19
C ILE A 82 5.19 -5.70 -8.51
N THR A 83 4.24 -6.40 -7.91
CA THR A 83 2.99 -5.80 -7.44
C THR A 83 2.45 -6.42 -6.15
N TRP A 84 1.48 -5.75 -5.55
CA TRP A 84 0.74 -6.20 -4.37
C TRP A 84 -0.29 -7.29 -4.73
N GLY A 85 -0.94 -7.89 -3.72
CA GLY A 85 -1.98 -8.93 -3.92
C GLY A 85 -3.14 -8.51 -4.86
N PRO A 86 -3.94 -9.48 -5.35
CA PRO A 86 -4.99 -9.25 -6.36
C PRO A 86 -6.01 -8.18 -5.96
N ASP A 87 -6.37 -8.13 -4.68
CA ASP A 87 -7.38 -7.19 -4.17
C ASP A 87 -6.78 -5.82 -3.77
N CYS A 88 -5.47 -5.64 -3.94
CA CYS A 88 -4.80 -4.42 -3.55
C CYS A 88 -5.02 -3.32 -4.60
N TYR A 89 -5.46 -2.16 -4.13
CA TYR A 89 -5.68 -0.98 -4.97
C TYR A 89 -4.47 -0.62 -5.85
N TYR A 90 -3.25 -0.67 -5.28
CA TYR A 90 -2.03 -0.32 -6.01
C TYR A 90 -1.78 -1.20 -7.23
N ARG A 91 -2.13 -2.49 -7.16
CA ARG A 91 -2.01 -3.40 -8.30
C ARG A 91 -2.94 -2.97 -9.42
N ASN A 92 -4.22 -2.79 -9.10
CA ASN A 92 -5.22 -2.38 -10.08
C ASN A 92 -4.83 -1.06 -10.74
N LEU A 93 -4.33 -0.10 -9.96
CA LEU A 93 -3.83 1.16 -10.48
C LEU A 93 -2.61 0.97 -11.39
N ALA A 94 -1.63 0.14 -11.02
CA ALA A 94 -0.44 -0.13 -11.84
C ALA A 94 -0.80 -0.74 -13.19
N GLU A 95 -1.61 -1.82 -13.16
CA GLU A 95 -2.05 -2.52 -14.37
C GLU A 95 -2.86 -1.60 -15.27
N GLU A 96 -3.74 -0.78 -14.69
CA GLU A 96 -4.53 0.18 -15.46
C GLU A 96 -3.65 1.24 -16.12
N LYS A 97 -2.65 1.78 -15.42
CA LYS A 97 -1.72 2.76 -15.99
C LYS A 97 -0.86 2.15 -17.11
N LEU A 98 -0.44 0.89 -16.97
CA LEU A 98 0.30 0.18 -18.02
C LEU A 98 -0.58 -0.08 -19.24
N ARG A 99 -1.84 -0.50 -19.05
CA ARG A 99 -2.82 -0.66 -20.13
C ARG A 99 -3.07 0.67 -20.86
N GLN A 100 -3.33 1.75 -20.14
CA GLN A 100 -3.54 3.09 -20.71
C GLN A 100 -2.33 3.58 -21.53
N ALA A 101 -1.12 3.22 -21.11
CA ALA A 101 0.12 3.54 -21.82
C ALA A 101 0.46 2.57 -22.97
N ASN A 102 -0.37 1.54 -23.22
CA ASN A 102 -0.09 0.46 -24.17
C ASN A 102 1.26 -0.25 -23.92
N ILE A 103 1.66 -0.40 -22.66
CA ILE A 103 2.89 -1.10 -22.28
C ILE A 103 2.51 -2.55 -21.95
N PRO A 104 2.94 -3.55 -22.73
CA PRO A 104 2.72 -4.96 -22.39
C PRO A 104 3.42 -5.27 -21.06
N PHE A 105 2.78 -6.03 -20.19
CA PHE A 105 3.35 -6.41 -18.90
C PHE A 105 2.99 -7.84 -18.53
N ALA A 106 3.81 -8.42 -17.65
CA ALA A 106 3.56 -9.69 -16.99
C ALA A 106 3.87 -9.53 -15.50
N VAL A 107 2.96 -10.02 -14.65
CA VAL A 107 3.19 -10.07 -13.21
C VAL A 107 4.29 -11.10 -12.94
N MET A 108 5.46 -10.62 -12.51
CA MET A 108 6.62 -11.45 -12.17
C MET A 108 6.62 -11.83 -10.69
N LEU A 109 6.12 -10.93 -9.84
CA LEU A 109 5.90 -11.19 -8.43
C LEU A 109 4.63 -10.49 -7.98
N GLU A 110 3.87 -11.21 -7.16
CA GLU A 110 2.79 -10.69 -6.36
C GLU A 110 3.14 -10.92 -4.88
N CYS A 111 3.13 -9.88 -4.05
CA CYS A 111 3.48 -10.01 -2.64
C CYS A 111 2.74 -9.01 -1.75
N PRO A 112 1.92 -9.45 -0.78
CA PRO A 112 1.27 -8.56 0.18
C PRO A 112 2.22 -8.16 1.33
N SER A 113 3.50 -7.91 1.02
CA SER A 113 4.51 -7.55 2.01
C SER A 113 5.48 -6.52 1.45
N VAL A 114 5.63 -5.40 2.17
CA VAL A 114 6.64 -4.38 1.87
C VAL A 114 8.02 -5.02 1.76
N ALA A 115 8.38 -5.92 2.69
CA ALA A 115 9.69 -6.57 2.68
C ALA A 115 9.89 -7.45 1.44
N GLY A 116 8.86 -8.18 1.01
CA GLY A 116 8.92 -9.01 -0.20
C GLY A 116 9.01 -8.17 -1.48
N MET A 117 8.21 -7.10 -1.57
CA MET A 117 8.28 -6.11 -2.64
C MET A 117 9.68 -5.49 -2.76
N LEU A 118 10.25 -5.04 -1.63
CA LEU A 118 11.60 -4.47 -1.58
C LEU A 118 12.67 -5.48 -1.98
N ALA A 119 12.60 -6.72 -1.50
CA ALA A 119 13.57 -7.77 -1.85
C ALA A 119 13.57 -8.03 -3.36
N ALA A 120 12.39 -8.11 -3.99
CA ALA A 120 12.28 -8.35 -5.43
C ALA A 120 12.77 -7.17 -6.27
N ILE A 121 12.43 -5.94 -5.86
CA ILE A 121 12.90 -4.74 -6.55
C ILE A 121 14.41 -4.65 -6.42
N THR A 122 14.97 -4.76 -5.22
CA THR A 122 16.42 -4.56 -4.96
C THR A 122 17.31 -5.63 -5.61
N THR A 123 16.78 -6.83 -5.85
CA THR A 123 17.48 -7.89 -6.59
C THR A 123 17.40 -7.73 -8.12
N GLY A 124 16.66 -6.72 -8.61
CA GLY A 124 16.53 -6.44 -10.04
C GLY A 124 15.52 -7.32 -10.76
N LEU A 125 14.60 -7.96 -10.04
CA LEU A 125 13.61 -8.88 -10.61
C LEU A 125 12.61 -8.18 -11.56
N GLY A 126 12.36 -6.88 -11.34
CA GLY A 126 11.45 -6.07 -12.12
C GLY A 126 11.30 -4.65 -11.57
N GLY A 127 10.30 -3.93 -12.08
CA GLY A 127 9.85 -2.64 -11.55
C GLY A 127 8.46 -2.75 -10.93
N GLY A 128 8.17 -1.95 -9.92
CA GLY A 128 6.88 -1.95 -9.23
C GLY A 128 6.48 -0.54 -8.78
N ASN A 129 5.20 -0.31 -8.53
CA ASN A 129 4.75 0.94 -7.92
C ASN A 129 4.64 0.78 -6.40
N THR A 130 5.16 1.76 -5.66
CA THR A 130 4.93 1.85 -4.22
C THR A 130 4.77 3.32 -3.85
N GLN A 131 4.21 3.56 -2.67
CA GLN A 131 4.29 4.88 -2.04
C GLN A 131 5.75 5.28 -1.88
N SER A 132 5.97 6.60 -1.83
CA SER A 132 7.24 7.19 -1.45
C SER A 132 7.84 6.47 -0.25
N ILE A 133 8.86 5.62 -0.48
CA ILE A 133 9.73 5.15 0.59
C ILE A 133 10.58 6.36 0.97
N GLN A 134 10.07 7.22 1.85
CA GLN A 134 10.92 8.20 2.48
C GLN A 134 11.97 7.43 3.28
N ARG A 135 13.23 7.62 2.90
CA ARG A 135 14.38 7.35 3.76
C ARG A 135 14.54 8.50 4.74
#